data_AF-A0ABD3NFF8-F1
#
_entry.id   AF-A0ABD3NFF8-F1
#
_cell.length_a   1.000
_cell.length_b   1.000
_cell.length_c   1.000
_cell.angle_alpha   90.00
_cell.angle_beta   90.00
_cell.angle_gamma   90.00
#
_symmetry.space_group_name_H-M   'P 1'
#
loop_
_entity.id
_entity.type
_entity.pdbx_description
1 polymer ?
#
loop_
_entity_poly.entity_id
_entity_poly.type
_entity_poly.pdbx_seq_one_letter_code
_entity_poly.pdbx_strand_id
1 'polypeptide(L)'
;MAPRQILSSNSMDSRNSSRIILIRHGDRFDYANPEWLVSASENEVPLTDPPLSALGHKQARETAEYLLNTFSTDTVDKILVSPYVRTIQTAVPTSQVLGLPVCIEEGLSEAHATPGILQTPKQRFAYFPEVDPSHSSHLSIVPSPGHFCSKTKEPCESFADDYVRRIERFVDIIEREYVGMTIVLFSHAASVAIVAGLLKCSLKDMKFAPCGVYVMERKETGPWELINSGASNGHVSENSPTTYPWGFEEKHFSQVNGMDLDYYVSATEKSNL
;
A
#
# COMPACT_ATOMS: atom_id res chain seq x y z
N MET A 1 37.79 -33.65 7.81
CA MET A 1 37.58 -32.20 8.01
C MET A 1 38.44 -31.47 7.00
N ALA A 2 37.81 -30.86 5.99
CA ALA A 2 38.48 -29.94 5.07
C ALA A 2 37.92 -28.53 5.37
N PRO A 3 38.76 -27.48 5.41
CA PRO A 3 38.30 -26.16 5.80
C PRO A 3 37.45 -25.56 4.68
N ARG A 4 36.25 -25.09 5.04
CA ARG A 4 35.41 -24.27 4.15
C ARG A 4 36.17 -22.99 3.81
N GLN A 5 36.39 -22.76 2.51
CA GLN A 5 36.79 -21.46 1.99
C GLN A 5 35.77 -20.41 2.43
N ILE A 6 36.26 -19.41 3.15
CA ILE A 6 35.56 -18.15 3.37
C ILE A 6 35.60 -17.44 2.02
N LEU A 7 34.48 -17.45 1.29
CA LEU A 7 34.28 -16.56 0.16
C LEU A 7 34.06 -15.16 0.72
N SER A 8 35.10 -14.34 0.60
CA SER A 8 35.06 -12.91 0.86
C SER A 8 34.35 -12.16 -0.27
N SER A 9 33.75 -11.03 0.12
CA SER A 9 33.28 -9.90 -0.69
C SER A 9 32.12 -10.17 -1.65
N ASN A 10 30.89 -10.01 -1.15
CA ASN A 10 29.82 -9.49 -1.99
C ASN A 10 30.10 -8.00 -2.23
N SER A 11 30.45 -7.66 -3.46
CA SER A 11 30.31 -6.29 -3.97
C SER A 11 28.82 -5.93 -3.88
N MET A 12 28.48 -5.01 -2.99
CA MET A 12 27.25 -4.23 -3.13
C MET A 12 27.43 -3.40 -4.40
N ASP A 13 27.00 -3.91 -5.55
CA ASP A 13 26.67 -3.05 -6.67
C ASP A 13 25.51 -2.18 -6.20
N SER A 14 25.81 -0.94 -5.80
CA SER A 14 24.79 0.04 -5.52
C SER A 14 24.02 0.24 -6.81
N ARG A 15 22.78 -0.25 -6.89
CA ARG A 15 21.90 0.14 -7.98
C ARG A 15 21.76 1.65 -7.94
N ASN A 16 22.08 2.30 -9.05
CA ASN A 16 21.98 3.76 -9.19
C ASN A 16 20.51 4.24 -9.30
N SER A 17 19.52 3.36 -9.13
CA SER A 17 18.10 3.73 -9.10
C SER A 17 17.34 3.07 -7.95
N SER A 18 16.35 3.82 -7.46
CA SER A 18 15.35 3.33 -6.50
C SER A 18 14.02 3.17 -7.24
N ARG A 19 13.26 2.12 -6.95
CA ARG A 19 11.96 1.86 -7.59
C ARG A 19 10.90 1.48 -6.57
N ILE A 20 9.72 2.10 -6.68
CA ILE A 20 8.55 1.78 -5.86
C ILE A 20 7.47 1.21 -6.77
N ILE A 21 6.99 0.01 -6.44
CA ILE A 21 5.86 -0.62 -7.11
C ILE A 21 4.70 -0.62 -6.11
N LEU A 22 3.72 0.26 -6.30
CA LEU A 22 2.57 0.41 -5.41
C LEU A 22 1.33 -0.27 -6.00
N ILE A 23 0.73 -1.17 -5.24
CA ILE A 23 -0.37 -2.03 -5.69
C ILE A 23 -1.55 -1.90 -4.72
N ARG A 24 -2.76 -1.67 -5.27
CA ARG A 24 -3.99 -1.67 -4.49
C ARG A 24 -4.49 -3.10 -4.31
N HIS A 25 -5.10 -3.42 -3.17
CA HIS A 25 -5.81 -4.68 -2.99
C HIS A 25 -6.84 -4.96 -4.12
N GLY A 26 -7.14 -6.24 -4.34
CA GLY A 26 -8.17 -6.70 -5.28
C GLY A 26 -9.61 -6.47 -4.80
N ASP A 27 -10.57 -7.02 -5.54
CA ASP A 27 -12.00 -6.96 -5.20
C ASP A 27 -12.31 -7.52 -3.80
N ARG A 28 -13.14 -6.79 -3.05
CA ARG A 28 -13.50 -7.12 -1.65
C ARG A 28 -14.77 -7.94 -1.59
N PHE A 29 -14.81 -8.88 -0.64
CA PHE A 29 -15.98 -9.71 -0.42
C PHE A 29 -17.21 -8.91 0.03
N ASP A 30 -17.05 -7.96 0.97
CA ASP A 30 -18.15 -7.24 1.60
C ASP A 30 -18.92 -6.31 0.66
N TYR A 31 -18.31 -5.86 -0.43
CA TYR A 31 -18.96 -4.95 -1.38
C TYR A 31 -20.05 -5.61 -2.21
N ALA A 32 -19.88 -6.89 -2.56
CA ALA A 32 -20.92 -7.68 -3.21
C ALA A 32 -21.84 -8.40 -2.19
N ASN A 33 -21.41 -8.47 -0.92
CA ASN A 33 -22.08 -9.22 0.15
C ASN A 33 -22.24 -8.33 1.40
N PRO A 34 -23.10 -7.30 1.37
CA PRO A 34 -23.22 -6.34 2.47
C PRO A 34 -23.66 -6.99 3.80
N GLU A 35 -24.42 -8.09 3.74
CA GLU A 35 -24.81 -8.90 4.92
C GLU A 35 -23.63 -9.53 5.65
N TRP A 36 -22.44 -9.58 5.02
CA TRP A 36 -21.21 -10.01 5.69
C TRP A 36 -20.92 -9.18 6.94
N LEU A 37 -21.29 -7.89 6.98
CA LEU A 37 -21.07 -7.05 8.16
C LEU A 37 -21.85 -7.55 9.39
N VAL A 38 -23.06 -8.07 9.19
CA VAL A 38 -23.88 -8.65 10.27
C VAL A 38 -23.21 -9.92 10.77
N SER A 39 -22.88 -10.84 9.85
CA SER A 39 -22.21 -12.10 10.21
C SER A 39 -20.84 -11.87 10.85
N ALA A 40 -20.07 -10.90 10.37
CA ALA A 40 -18.78 -10.54 10.96
C ALA A 40 -18.95 -10.05 12.40
N SER A 41 -19.97 -9.21 12.66
CA SER A 41 -20.28 -8.76 14.02
C SER A 41 -20.66 -9.92 14.94
N GLU A 42 -21.49 -10.85 14.47
CA GLU A 42 -21.94 -12.03 15.25
C GLU A 42 -20.80 -13.01 15.57
N ASN A 43 -19.75 -13.01 14.74
CA ASN A 43 -18.60 -13.90 14.87
C ASN A 43 -17.34 -13.18 15.40
N GLU A 44 -17.49 -11.96 15.94
CA GLU A 44 -16.40 -11.17 16.52
C GLU A 44 -15.23 -10.93 15.56
N VAL A 45 -15.53 -10.80 14.26
CA VAL A 45 -14.56 -10.48 13.21
C VAL A 45 -14.54 -8.95 12.99
N PRO A 46 -13.36 -8.31 12.86
CA PRO A 46 -13.29 -6.87 12.65
C PRO A 46 -14.03 -6.41 11.39
N LEU A 47 -15.05 -5.55 11.56
CA LEU A 47 -15.91 -5.05 10.47
C LEU A 47 -15.18 -4.22 9.41
N THR A 48 -13.99 -3.71 9.75
CA THR A 48 -13.12 -2.92 8.87
C THR A 48 -12.12 -3.79 8.11
N ASP A 49 -12.09 -5.11 8.37
CA ASP A 49 -11.12 -6.05 7.82
C ASP A 49 -11.74 -7.17 6.95
N PRO A 50 -12.59 -6.84 5.97
CA PRO A 50 -13.13 -7.85 5.07
C PRO A 50 -12.05 -8.48 4.19
N PRO A 51 -12.19 -9.78 3.86
CA PRO A 51 -11.31 -10.47 2.92
C PRO A 51 -11.57 -10.05 1.47
N LEU A 52 -10.68 -10.49 0.58
CA LEU A 52 -10.92 -10.52 -0.85
C LEU A 52 -12.08 -11.46 -1.19
N SER A 53 -12.77 -11.14 -2.28
CA SER A 53 -13.69 -12.08 -2.92
C SER A 53 -12.91 -13.15 -3.71
N ALA A 54 -13.63 -14.14 -4.26
CA ALA A 54 -13.02 -15.09 -5.21
C ALA A 54 -12.41 -14.38 -6.43
N LEU A 55 -13.06 -13.31 -6.91
CA LEU A 55 -12.54 -12.46 -7.97
C LEU A 55 -11.28 -11.72 -7.51
N GLY A 56 -11.28 -11.14 -6.30
CA GLY A 56 -10.10 -10.46 -5.74
C GLY A 56 -8.88 -11.38 -5.65
N HIS A 57 -9.09 -12.65 -5.27
CA HIS A 57 -8.02 -13.65 -5.27
C HIS A 57 -7.52 -14.00 -6.67
N LYS A 58 -8.40 -14.02 -7.69
CA LYS A 58 -8.02 -14.20 -9.09
C LYS A 58 -7.18 -13.01 -9.57
N GLN A 59 -7.63 -11.79 -9.32
CA GLN A 59 -6.90 -10.56 -9.66
C GLN A 59 -5.52 -10.50 -8.98
N ALA A 60 -5.40 -10.94 -7.72
CA ALA A 60 -4.12 -11.01 -7.02
C ALA A 60 -3.10 -11.93 -7.72
N ARG A 61 -3.54 -13.10 -8.20
CA ARG A 61 -2.68 -14.03 -8.97
C ARG A 61 -2.28 -13.45 -10.31
N GLU A 62 -3.23 -12.86 -11.05
CA GLU A 62 -2.96 -12.21 -12.33
C GLU A 62 -1.99 -11.03 -12.18
N THR A 63 -2.10 -10.25 -11.09
CA THR A 63 -1.12 -9.20 -10.77
C THR A 63 0.26 -9.80 -10.49
N ALA A 64 0.36 -10.88 -9.72
CA ALA A 64 1.66 -11.53 -9.47
C ALA A 64 2.32 -12.02 -10.78
N GLU A 65 1.55 -12.66 -11.66
CA GLU A 65 2.00 -13.07 -13.00
C GLU A 65 2.42 -11.87 -13.85
N TYR A 66 1.66 -10.79 -13.83
CA TYR A 66 2.01 -9.55 -14.52
C TYR A 66 3.35 -8.98 -14.03
N LEU A 67 3.58 -8.94 -12.71
CA LEU A 67 4.83 -8.45 -12.15
C LEU A 67 6.03 -9.32 -12.57
N LEU A 68 5.88 -10.65 -12.53
CA LEU A 68 6.92 -11.59 -12.99
C LEU A 68 7.31 -11.36 -14.46
N ASN A 69 6.32 -11.11 -15.31
CA ASN A 69 6.53 -10.95 -16.76
C ASN A 69 7.03 -9.56 -17.14
N THR A 70 6.80 -8.56 -16.30
CA THR A 70 7.08 -7.15 -16.60
C THR A 70 8.37 -6.65 -15.95
N PHE A 71 8.71 -7.15 -14.77
CA PHE A 71 9.85 -6.67 -14.00
C PHE A 71 10.85 -7.79 -13.74
N SER A 72 12.14 -7.44 -13.70
CA SER A 72 13.17 -8.38 -13.25
C SER A 72 12.99 -8.64 -11.75
N THR A 73 12.39 -9.77 -11.43
CA THR A 73 12.00 -10.11 -10.05
C THR A 73 13.18 -10.36 -9.13
N ASP A 74 14.32 -10.75 -9.68
CA ASP A 74 15.59 -10.92 -8.95
C ASP A 74 16.13 -9.59 -8.38
N THR A 75 15.49 -8.48 -8.72
CA THR A 75 15.85 -7.14 -8.24
C THR A 75 14.91 -6.61 -7.16
N VAL A 76 13.83 -7.31 -6.79
CA VAL A 76 12.95 -6.85 -5.71
C VAL A 76 13.59 -7.17 -4.36
N ASP A 77 13.70 -6.17 -3.49
CA ASP A 77 14.35 -6.31 -2.19
C ASP A 77 13.38 -6.56 -1.05
N LYS A 78 12.17 -6.01 -1.14
CA LYS A 78 11.22 -6.03 -0.03
C LYS A 78 9.78 -5.91 -0.48
N ILE A 79 8.89 -6.59 0.23
CA ILE A 79 7.45 -6.43 0.13
C ILE A 79 6.95 -5.83 1.45
N LEU A 80 6.41 -4.61 1.40
CA LEU A 80 5.69 -3.99 2.52
C LEU A 80 4.20 -4.04 2.27
N VAL A 81 3.41 -4.41 3.28
CA VAL A 81 1.99 -4.67 3.12
C VAL A 81 1.21 -4.02 4.26
N SER A 82 0.13 -3.35 3.91
CA SER A 82 -0.83 -2.85 4.89
C SER A 82 -1.39 -3.99 5.78
N PRO A 83 -1.67 -3.76 7.08
CA PRO A 83 -2.10 -4.81 8.02
C PRO A 83 -3.47 -5.45 7.74
N TYR A 84 -4.23 -4.92 6.78
CA TYR A 84 -5.56 -5.42 6.42
C TYR A 84 -5.47 -6.77 5.69
N VAL A 85 -6.39 -7.68 5.96
CA VAL A 85 -6.34 -9.04 5.41
C VAL A 85 -6.42 -9.03 3.88
N ARG A 86 -7.22 -8.12 3.30
CA ARG A 86 -7.35 -7.97 1.84
C ARG A 86 -6.03 -7.59 1.14
N THR A 87 -5.19 -6.78 1.78
CA THR A 87 -3.86 -6.41 1.22
C THR A 87 -2.87 -7.56 1.37
N ILE A 88 -2.89 -8.27 2.50
CA ILE A 88 -2.09 -9.49 2.72
C ILE A 88 -2.45 -10.56 1.69
N GLN A 89 -3.75 -10.87 1.53
CA GLN A 89 -4.24 -11.82 0.53
C GLN A 89 -3.87 -11.43 -0.91
N THR A 90 -3.77 -10.13 -1.20
CA THR A 90 -3.32 -9.65 -2.51
C THR A 90 -1.80 -9.84 -2.68
N ALA A 91 -1.03 -9.66 -1.61
CA ALA A 91 0.43 -9.74 -1.64
C ALA A 91 0.98 -11.17 -1.66
N VAL A 92 0.26 -12.15 -1.09
CA VAL A 92 0.73 -13.55 -0.95
C VAL A 92 1.16 -14.16 -2.28
N PRO A 93 0.39 -14.11 -3.38
CA PRO A 93 0.85 -14.63 -4.67
C PRO A 93 2.15 -14.00 -5.14
N THR A 94 2.31 -12.67 -4.99
CA THR A 94 3.56 -11.96 -5.32
C THR A 94 4.72 -12.40 -4.42
N SER A 95 4.48 -12.55 -3.12
CA SER A 95 5.49 -13.04 -2.17
C SER A 95 6.00 -14.44 -2.54
N GLN A 96 5.10 -15.36 -2.90
CA GLN A 96 5.45 -16.73 -3.29
C GLN A 96 6.31 -16.77 -4.54
N VAL A 97 6.00 -15.96 -5.56
CA VAL A 97 6.76 -15.95 -6.81
C VAL A 97 8.10 -15.23 -6.68
N LEU A 98 8.19 -14.21 -5.82
CA LEU A 98 9.44 -13.50 -5.55
C LEU A 98 10.32 -14.22 -4.52
N GLY A 99 9.77 -15.16 -3.74
CA GLY A 99 10.46 -15.78 -2.63
C GLY A 99 10.80 -14.82 -1.49
N LEU A 100 10.02 -13.74 -1.33
CA LEU A 100 10.24 -12.69 -0.33
C LEU A 100 9.15 -12.71 0.75
N PRO A 101 9.47 -12.44 2.02
CA PRO A 101 8.47 -12.36 3.08
C PRO A 101 7.53 -11.15 2.92
N VAL A 102 6.33 -11.28 3.47
CA VAL A 102 5.35 -10.20 3.61
C VAL A 102 5.61 -9.45 4.92
N CYS A 103 6.17 -8.25 4.82
CA CYS A 103 6.45 -7.38 5.96
C CYS A 103 5.27 -6.44 6.20
N ILE A 104 4.56 -6.60 7.33
CA ILE A 104 3.40 -5.75 7.65
C ILE A 104 3.85 -4.36 8.09
N GLU A 105 3.41 -3.32 7.37
CA GLU A 105 3.74 -1.91 7.61
C GLU A 105 2.47 -1.10 7.88
N GLU A 106 2.31 -0.62 9.11
CA GLU A 106 1.12 0.16 9.51
C GLU A 106 1.02 1.50 8.76
N GLY A 107 2.13 2.07 8.31
CA GLY A 107 2.16 3.28 7.47
C GLY A 107 1.36 3.16 6.17
N LEU A 108 1.11 1.93 5.70
CA LEU A 108 0.28 1.61 4.52
C LEU A 108 -1.21 1.39 4.84
N SER A 109 -1.68 1.70 6.05
CA SER A 109 -3.07 1.47 6.42
C SER A 109 -4.06 2.35 5.66
N GLU A 110 -5.27 1.80 5.47
CA GLU A 110 -6.45 2.42 4.86
C GLU A 110 -6.73 3.82 5.47
N ALA A 111 -7.44 4.66 4.74
CA ALA A 111 -8.03 5.87 5.31
C ALA A 111 -8.94 5.53 6.51
N HIS A 112 -9.00 6.44 7.50
CA HIS A 112 -9.71 6.21 8.76
C HIS A 112 -9.23 4.98 9.55
N ALA A 113 -7.94 4.66 9.45
CA ALA A 113 -7.36 3.53 10.17
C ALA A 113 -7.62 3.62 11.68
N THR A 114 -7.86 2.46 12.26
CA THR A 114 -8.30 2.29 13.65
C THR A 114 -7.24 1.44 14.38
N PRO A 115 -6.31 2.06 15.11
CA PRO A 115 -5.19 1.32 15.69
C PRO A 115 -5.66 0.30 16.74
N GLY A 116 -5.00 -0.85 16.78
CA GLY A 116 -5.28 -1.92 17.77
C GLY A 116 -6.46 -2.84 17.46
N ILE A 117 -7.20 -2.61 16.37
CA ILE A 117 -8.37 -3.44 15.99
C ILE A 117 -7.99 -4.66 15.15
N LEU A 118 -6.93 -4.55 14.34
CA LEU A 118 -6.53 -5.61 13.42
C LEU A 118 -5.68 -6.68 14.12
N GLN A 119 -5.68 -7.89 13.55
CA GLN A 119 -4.81 -8.98 14.00
C GLN A 119 -3.33 -8.58 13.86
N THR A 120 -2.53 -8.92 14.88
CA THR A 120 -1.08 -8.72 14.89
C THR A 120 -0.39 -9.59 13.84
N PRO A 121 0.85 -9.25 13.41
CA PRO A 121 1.63 -10.09 12.49
C PRO A 121 1.76 -11.55 12.93
N LYS A 122 1.94 -11.78 14.24
CA LYS A 122 1.99 -13.14 14.81
C LYS A 122 0.67 -13.91 14.65
N GLN A 123 -0.47 -13.23 14.80
CA GLN A 123 -1.78 -13.86 14.57
C GLN A 123 -2.01 -14.12 13.07
N ARG A 124 -1.59 -13.21 12.19
CA ARG A 124 -1.66 -13.39 10.73
C ARG A 124 -0.81 -14.57 10.25
N PHE A 125 0.38 -14.76 10.82
CA PHE A 125 1.28 -15.87 10.49
C PHE A 125 0.61 -17.25 10.59
N ALA A 126 -0.39 -17.40 11.48
CA ALA A 126 -1.12 -18.66 11.63
C ALA A 126 -1.87 -19.10 10.36
N TYR A 127 -2.19 -18.16 9.46
CA TYR A 127 -2.93 -18.42 8.21
C TYR A 127 -2.20 -17.93 6.95
N PHE A 128 -1.17 -17.10 7.12
CA PHE A 128 -0.31 -16.57 6.06
C PHE A 128 1.16 -16.80 6.45
N PRO A 129 1.72 -18.00 6.21
CA PRO A 129 3.09 -18.32 6.59
C PRO A 129 4.16 -17.46 5.90
N GLU A 130 3.78 -16.72 4.84
CA GLU A 130 4.61 -15.73 4.16
C GLU A 130 4.83 -14.46 5.00
N VAL A 131 3.96 -14.16 5.97
CA VAL A 131 4.12 -12.99 6.85
C VAL A 131 5.39 -13.14 7.68
N ASP A 132 6.22 -12.10 7.72
CA ASP A 132 7.35 -12.03 8.66
C ASP A 132 6.88 -11.41 9.99
N PRO A 133 6.70 -12.19 11.07
CA PRO A 133 6.26 -11.66 12.35
C PRO A 133 7.37 -10.88 13.09
N SER A 134 8.61 -10.91 12.60
CA SER A 134 9.75 -10.20 13.20
C SER A 134 9.93 -8.78 12.64
N HIS A 135 9.32 -8.47 11.50
CA HIS A 135 9.33 -7.13 10.95
C HIS A 135 8.59 -6.15 11.87
N SER A 136 9.21 -4.99 12.10
CA SER A 136 8.61 -3.87 12.83
C SER A 136 8.28 -2.75 11.86
N SER A 137 7.02 -2.31 11.86
CA SER A 137 6.57 -1.15 11.07
C SER A 137 7.39 0.09 11.40
N HIS A 138 7.68 0.90 10.37
CA HIS A 138 8.36 2.17 10.55
C HIS A 138 7.45 3.25 11.15
N LEU A 139 6.15 3.16 10.91
CA LEU A 139 5.16 4.05 11.50
C LEU A 139 4.19 3.26 12.37
N SER A 140 3.63 3.96 13.35
CA SER A 140 2.44 3.52 14.07
C SER A 140 1.33 4.54 13.88
N ILE A 141 0.09 4.06 13.82
CA ILE A 141 -1.07 4.94 13.62
C ILE A 141 -1.54 5.46 14.96
N VAL A 142 -1.82 6.76 15.01
CA VAL A 142 -2.38 7.43 16.17
C VAL A 142 -3.76 7.94 15.77
N PRO A 143 -4.82 7.68 16.56
CA PRO A 143 -6.14 8.19 16.25
C PRO A 143 -6.18 9.70 16.49
N SER A 144 -7.00 10.40 15.71
CA SER A 144 -7.13 11.85 15.81
C SER A 144 -8.17 12.23 16.86
N PRO A 145 -7.91 13.21 17.74
CA PRO A 145 -8.87 13.61 18.77
C PRO A 145 -10.25 13.94 18.18
N GLY A 146 -11.30 13.29 18.69
CA GLY A 146 -12.68 13.52 18.25
C GLY A 146 -13.11 12.82 16.96
N HIS A 147 -12.23 12.03 16.34
CA HIS A 147 -12.55 11.26 15.14
C HIS A 147 -12.80 9.79 15.46
N PHE A 148 -13.88 9.25 14.90
CA PHE A 148 -14.33 7.88 15.14
C PHE A 148 -14.75 7.21 13.83
N CYS A 149 -14.45 5.93 13.70
CA CYS A 149 -14.85 5.12 12.55
C CYS A 149 -16.38 5.08 12.47
N SER A 150 -16.94 5.39 11.29
CA SER A 150 -18.39 5.41 11.10
C SER A 150 -19.05 4.04 11.35
N LYS A 151 -18.32 2.95 11.03
CA LYS A 151 -18.77 1.56 11.15
C LYS A 151 -18.66 1.03 12.58
N THR A 152 -17.52 1.21 13.23
CA THR A 152 -17.21 0.57 14.53
C THR A 152 -17.34 1.51 15.73
N LYS A 153 -17.42 2.82 15.51
CA LYS A 153 -17.37 3.88 16.54
C LYS A 153 -16.07 3.94 17.34
N GLU A 154 -15.06 3.18 16.93
CA GLU A 154 -13.72 3.19 17.53
C GLU A 154 -12.93 4.44 17.11
N PRO A 155 -12.03 4.97 17.96
CA PRO A 155 -11.17 6.10 17.62
C PRO A 155 -10.36 5.83 16.35
N CYS A 156 -10.38 6.77 15.40
CA CYS A 156 -9.70 6.60 14.12
C CYS A 156 -8.88 7.83 13.73
N GLU A 157 -7.99 7.65 12.78
CA GLU A 157 -7.32 8.77 12.10
C GLU A 157 -8.34 9.66 11.36
N SER A 158 -8.13 10.97 11.38
CA SER A 158 -8.89 11.93 10.60
C SER A 158 -8.58 11.78 9.10
N PHE A 159 -9.55 12.14 8.26
CA PHE A 159 -9.39 12.13 6.81
C PHE A 159 -10.04 13.38 6.21
N ALA A 160 -9.40 14.09 5.27
CA ALA A 160 -8.11 13.77 4.66
C ALA A 160 -6.84 14.16 5.46
N ASP A 161 -6.96 15.03 6.49
CA ASP A 161 -5.84 15.72 7.19
C ASP A 161 -4.72 14.79 7.70
N ASP A 162 -4.92 14.10 8.82
CA ASP A 162 -3.83 13.30 9.43
C ASP A 162 -3.39 12.15 8.53
N TYR A 163 -4.31 11.63 7.70
CA TYR A 163 -4.00 10.66 6.66
C TYR A 163 -2.92 11.18 5.69
N VAL A 164 -3.08 12.35 5.07
CA VAL A 164 -2.08 12.87 4.12
C VAL A 164 -0.75 13.20 4.81
N ARG A 165 -0.77 13.66 6.07
CA ARG A 165 0.43 13.88 6.89
C ARG A 165 1.14 12.57 7.25
N ARG A 166 0.41 11.48 7.50
CA ARG A 166 0.99 10.14 7.68
C ARG A 166 1.65 9.66 6.40
N ILE A 167 0.99 9.83 5.26
CA ILE A 167 1.56 9.46 3.96
C ILE A 167 2.82 10.27 3.65
N GLU A 168 2.84 11.57 3.95
CA GLU A 168 4.04 12.41 3.82
C GLU A 168 5.22 11.86 4.65
N ARG A 169 4.99 11.57 5.94
CA ARG A 169 6.00 10.94 6.80
C ARG A 169 6.46 9.57 6.27
N PHE A 170 5.55 8.80 5.68
CA PHE A 170 5.90 7.51 5.09
C PHE A 170 6.72 7.65 3.81
N VAL A 171 6.42 8.66 2.98
CA VAL A 171 7.25 9.02 1.83
C VAL A 171 8.66 9.39 2.27
N ASP A 172 8.83 10.20 3.33
CA ASP A 172 10.17 10.53 3.86
C ASP A 172 10.94 9.27 4.31
N ILE A 173 10.24 8.27 4.86
CA ILE A 173 10.83 6.97 5.22
C ILE A 173 11.24 6.20 3.96
N ILE A 174 10.38 6.15 2.93
CA ILE A 174 10.71 5.54 1.64
C ILE A 174 12.00 6.15 1.09
N GLU A 175 12.07 7.48 1.08
CA GLU A 175 13.17 8.21 0.47
C GLU A 175 14.48 8.09 1.24
N ARG A 176 14.43 7.79 2.55
CA ARG A 176 15.60 7.65 3.42
C ARG A 176 16.09 6.21 3.58
N GLU A 177 15.18 5.28 3.84
CA GLU A 177 15.52 3.90 4.24
C GLU A 177 15.66 2.95 3.04
N TYR A 178 15.06 3.28 1.89
CA TYR A 178 14.96 2.39 0.72
C TYR A 178 15.67 2.95 -0.52
N VAL A 179 16.70 3.77 -0.32
CA VAL A 179 17.55 4.30 -1.40
C VAL A 179 18.27 3.15 -2.11
N GLY A 180 18.22 3.13 -3.44
CA GLY A 180 18.86 2.11 -4.27
C GLY A 180 18.16 0.75 -4.22
N MET A 181 16.95 0.68 -3.65
CA MET A 181 16.14 -0.53 -3.55
C MET A 181 14.94 -0.49 -4.49
N THR A 182 14.49 -1.68 -4.90
CA THR A 182 13.16 -1.89 -5.50
C THR A 182 12.25 -2.51 -4.44
N ILE A 183 11.23 -1.78 -4.02
CA ILE A 183 10.26 -2.29 -3.04
C ILE A 183 8.85 -2.32 -3.62
N VAL A 184 8.11 -3.37 -3.24
CA VAL A 184 6.69 -3.53 -3.59
C VAL A 184 5.85 -3.19 -2.37
N LEU A 185 4.88 -2.31 -2.56
CA LEU A 185 3.96 -1.83 -1.53
C LEU A 185 2.54 -2.31 -1.86
N PHE A 186 1.88 -3.00 -0.93
CA PHE A 186 0.48 -3.37 -1.06
C PHE A 186 -0.39 -2.57 -0.12
N SER A 187 -1.34 -1.82 -0.68
CA SER A 187 -2.10 -0.80 0.05
C SER A 187 -3.53 -0.64 -0.49
N HIS A 188 -4.12 0.52 -0.25
CA HIS A 188 -5.52 0.86 -0.54
C HIS A 188 -5.64 2.03 -1.52
N ALA A 189 -6.87 2.38 -1.89
CA ALA A 189 -7.11 3.38 -2.93
C ALA A 189 -6.58 4.79 -2.56
N ALA A 190 -6.81 5.20 -1.32
CA ALA A 190 -6.32 6.49 -0.82
C ALA A 190 -4.79 6.58 -0.78
N SER A 191 -4.08 5.46 -0.90
CA SER A 191 -2.61 5.45 -0.96
C SER A 191 -2.07 5.94 -2.31
N VAL A 192 -2.93 6.34 -3.25
CA VAL A 192 -2.52 7.19 -4.39
C VAL A 192 -1.82 8.48 -3.92
N ALA A 193 -2.07 8.91 -2.67
CA ALA A 193 -1.30 9.96 -2.01
C ALA A 193 0.21 9.68 -1.91
N ILE A 194 0.65 8.41 -1.85
CA ILE A 194 2.08 8.06 -1.90
C ILE A 194 2.66 8.45 -3.27
N VAL A 195 1.90 8.24 -4.35
CA VAL A 195 2.32 8.61 -5.71
C VAL A 195 2.46 10.13 -5.80
N ALA A 196 1.46 10.89 -5.35
CA ALA A 196 1.54 12.35 -5.30
C ALA A 196 2.70 12.87 -4.44
N GLY A 197 2.91 12.26 -3.27
CA GLY A 197 3.98 12.64 -2.35
C GLY A 197 5.39 12.35 -2.87
N LEU A 198 5.57 11.28 -3.64
CA LEU A 198 6.85 10.96 -4.31
C LEU A 198 7.08 11.87 -5.53
N LEU A 199 6.06 12.05 -6.37
CA LEU A 199 6.14 12.89 -7.57
C LEU A 199 6.06 14.40 -7.29
N LYS A 200 5.77 14.79 -6.03
CA LYS A 200 5.54 16.17 -5.58
C LYS A 200 4.49 16.90 -6.43
N CYS A 201 3.39 16.21 -6.75
CA CYS A 201 2.34 16.70 -7.65
C CYS A 201 0.96 16.77 -6.98
N SER A 202 -0.02 17.32 -7.71
CA SER A 202 -1.41 17.37 -7.26
C SER A 202 -2.02 15.96 -7.14
N LEU A 203 -2.93 15.78 -6.17
CA LEU A 203 -3.81 14.61 -6.06
C LEU A 203 -4.95 14.62 -7.08
N LYS A 204 -5.16 15.75 -7.75
CA LYS A 204 -6.24 15.95 -8.72
C LYS A 204 -6.14 14.93 -9.86
N ASP A 205 -7.29 14.38 -10.26
CA ASP A 205 -7.46 13.41 -11.33
C ASP A 205 -6.71 12.07 -11.16
N MET A 206 -5.91 11.89 -10.11
CA MET A 206 -5.30 10.61 -9.80
C MET A 206 -6.36 9.59 -9.41
N LYS A 207 -6.22 8.36 -9.89
CA LYS A 207 -7.10 7.24 -9.57
C LYS A 207 -6.27 6.02 -9.25
N PHE A 208 -6.78 5.11 -8.44
CA PHE A 208 -6.12 3.85 -8.16
C PHE A 208 -7.08 2.69 -8.38
N ALA A 209 -6.90 1.93 -9.45
CA ALA A 209 -7.72 0.76 -9.77
C ALA A 209 -7.47 -0.38 -8.79
N PRO A 210 -8.46 -1.26 -8.51
CA PRO A 210 -8.24 -2.49 -7.77
C PRO A 210 -7.18 -3.34 -8.47
N CYS A 211 -6.18 -3.86 -7.74
CA CYS A 211 -5.02 -4.52 -8.35
C CYS A 211 -4.26 -3.67 -9.38
N GLY A 212 -4.54 -2.36 -9.49
CA GLY A 212 -3.75 -1.43 -10.30
C GLY A 212 -2.32 -1.37 -9.78
N VAL A 213 -1.37 -1.09 -10.68
CA VAL A 213 0.06 -1.12 -10.37
C VAL A 213 0.68 0.23 -10.74
N TYR A 214 0.97 1.05 -9.74
CA TYR A 214 1.81 2.23 -9.92
C TYR A 214 3.28 1.84 -9.87
N VAL A 215 4.09 2.38 -10.78
CA VAL A 215 5.55 2.22 -10.75
C VAL A 215 6.19 3.59 -10.81
N MET A 216 6.98 3.91 -9.79
CA MET A 216 7.78 5.13 -9.72
C MET A 216 9.25 4.75 -9.64
N GLU A 217 10.10 5.51 -10.34
CA GLU A 217 11.54 5.30 -10.33
C GLU A 217 12.26 6.64 -10.16
N ARG A 218 13.38 6.62 -9.45
CA ARG A 218 14.32 7.74 -9.42
C ARG A 218 15.74 7.25 -9.58
N LYS A 219 16.60 8.08 -10.17
CA LYS A 219 18.05 7.86 -10.18
C LYS A 219 18.66 8.52 -8.96
N GLU A 220 19.47 7.77 -8.21
CA GLU A 220 20.14 8.24 -7.00
C GLU A 220 19.14 8.96 -6.06
N THR A 221 19.40 10.24 -5.75
CA THR A 221 18.52 11.11 -4.95
C THR A 221 17.80 12.16 -5.81
N GLY A 222 17.69 11.92 -7.11
CA GLY A 222 16.96 12.77 -8.05
C GLY A 222 15.44 12.70 -7.86
N PRO A 223 14.68 13.45 -8.68
CA PRO A 223 13.21 13.43 -8.63
C PRO A 223 12.66 12.05 -9.01
N TRP A 224 11.49 11.72 -8.47
CA TRP A 224 10.74 10.54 -8.88
C TRP A 224 10.02 10.79 -10.20
N GLU A 225 10.04 9.78 -11.06
CA GLU A 225 9.33 9.75 -12.33
C GLU A 225 8.29 8.63 -12.31
N LEU A 226 7.14 8.90 -12.94
CA LEU A 226 6.09 7.90 -13.13
C LEU A 226 6.40 7.03 -14.35
N ILE A 227 6.66 5.75 -14.12
CA ILE A 227 6.96 4.77 -15.17
C ILE A 227 5.69 4.05 -15.62
N ASN A 228 4.80 3.71 -14.68
CA ASN A 228 3.52 3.09 -14.97
C ASN A 228 2.41 3.64 -14.06
N SER A 229 1.24 3.89 -14.65
CA SER A 229 0.07 4.37 -13.91
C SER A 229 -0.79 3.20 -13.43
N GLY A 230 -1.13 3.21 -12.13
CA GLY A 230 -2.09 2.29 -11.53
C GLY A 230 -3.55 2.76 -11.60
N ALA A 231 -3.86 3.79 -12.41
CA ALA A 231 -5.22 4.31 -12.58
C ALA A 231 -6.17 3.30 -13.27
N SER A 232 -5.61 2.34 -13.99
CA SER A 232 -6.31 1.19 -14.58
C SER A 232 -5.60 -0.12 -14.19
N ASN A 233 -6.20 -1.24 -14.56
CA ASN A 233 -5.72 -2.59 -14.23
C ASN A 233 -5.86 -3.54 -15.44
N GLY A 234 -5.38 -3.10 -16.60
CA GLY A 234 -5.54 -3.83 -17.88
C GLY A 234 -4.91 -5.23 -17.91
N HIS A 235 -4.08 -5.58 -16.94
CA HIS A 235 -3.48 -6.90 -16.77
C HIS A 235 -4.40 -7.92 -16.08
N VAL A 236 -5.48 -7.48 -15.43
CA VAL A 236 -6.48 -8.40 -14.86
C VAL A 236 -7.54 -8.74 -15.90
N SER A 237 -8.00 -9.98 -15.93
CA SER A 237 -8.95 -10.45 -16.96
C SER A 237 -10.40 -10.04 -16.68
N GLU A 238 -10.70 -9.65 -15.44
CA GLU A 238 -12.07 -9.42 -14.98
C GLU A 238 -12.12 -8.35 -13.89
N ASN A 239 -13.14 -7.49 -13.98
CA ASN A 239 -13.35 -6.36 -13.07
C ASN A 239 -14.72 -6.44 -12.42
N SER A 240 -14.74 -6.09 -11.13
CA SER A 240 -15.98 -5.97 -10.35
C SER A 240 -16.67 -4.63 -10.62
N PRO A 241 -18.00 -4.56 -10.67
CA PRO A 241 -18.71 -3.29 -10.70
C PRO A 241 -18.67 -2.55 -9.35
N THR A 242 -18.37 -3.22 -8.25
CA THR A 242 -18.44 -2.64 -6.89
C THR A 242 -17.09 -2.23 -6.32
N THR A 243 -15.99 -2.76 -6.87
CA THR A 243 -14.64 -2.27 -6.57
C THR A 243 -14.07 -1.64 -7.83
N TYR A 244 -14.03 -0.30 -7.88
CA TYR A 244 -13.62 0.47 -9.07
C TYR A 244 -12.51 1.49 -8.74
N PRO A 245 -11.86 2.11 -9.75
CA PRO A 245 -10.84 3.12 -9.54
C PRO A 245 -11.33 4.29 -8.69
N TRP A 246 -10.56 4.67 -7.67
CA TRP A 246 -10.91 5.73 -6.73
C TRP A 246 -9.75 6.72 -6.57
N GLY A 247 -10.06 7.98 -6.30
CA GLY A 247 -9.08 9.03 -6.04
C GLY A 247 -9.64 10.14 -5.17
N PHE A 248 -8.78 11.09 -4.78
CA PHE A 248 -9.22 12.25 -4.00
C PHE A 248 -10.09 13.19 -4.82
N GLU A 249 -10.93 13.95 -4.12
CA GLU A 249 -11.87 14.94 -4.65
C GLU A 249 -11.90 16.12 -3.66
N GLU A 250 -12.27 17.31 -4.13
CA GLU A 250 -12.32 18.53 -3.31
C GLU A 250 -13.14 18.36 -2.01
N LYS A 251 -14.21 17.57 -2.06
CA LYS A 251 -15.05 17.29 -0.90
C LYS A 251 -14.29 16.68 0.27
N HIS A 252 -13.22 15.92 0.02
CA HIS A 252 -12.40 15.30 1.07
C HIS A 252 -11.56 16.31 1.85
N PHE A 253 -11.33 17.50 1.29
CA PHE A 253 -10.56 18.58 1.90
C PHE A 253 -11.44 19.75 2.37
N SER A 254 -12.73 19.78 2.01
CA SER A 254 -13.66 20.87 2.33
C SER A 254 -13.75 21.30 3.81
N GLN A 255 -13.40 20.39 4.74
CA GLN A 255 -13.39 20.64 6.19
C GLN A 255 -11.97 20.63 6.80
N VAL A 256 -10.94 20.54 5.96
CA VAL A 256 -9.54 20.49 6.38
C VAL A 256 -8.93 21.87 6.18
N ASN A 257 -8.62 22.56 7.27
CA ASN A 257 -8.13 23.93 7.20
C ASN A 257 -6.72 23.98 6.58
N GLY A 258 -6.56 24.78 5.53
CA GLY A 258 -5.25 25.01 4.88
C GLY A 258 -4.72 23.83 4.06
N MET A 259 -5.57 22.87 3.68
CA MET A 259 -5.21 21.79 2.76
C MET A 259 -6.22 21.66 1.63
N ASP A 260 -5.71 21.22 0.48
CA ASP A 260 -6.48 20.96 -0.73
C ASP A 260 -5.82 19.81 -1.53
N LEU A 261 -6.30 19.58 -2.75
CA LEU A 261 -5.73 18.58 -3.66
C LEU A 261 -4.27 18.85 -4.04
N ASP A 262 -3.77 20.07 -3.84
CA ASP A 262 -2.39 20.47 -4.13
C ASP A 262 -1.49 20.35 -2.90
N TYR A 263 -1.91 19.64 -1.84
CA TYR A 263 -1.12 19.42 -0.62
C TYR A 263 0.35 19.07 -0.90
N TYR A 264 0.61 18.13 -1.82
CA TYR A 264 1.96 17.64 -2.17
C TYR A 264 2.68 18.45 -3.26
N VAL A 265 2.03 19.43 -3.89
CA VAL A 265 2.66 20.27 -4.91
C VAL A 265 3.79 21.07 -4.27
N SER A 266 4.96 21.08 -4.92
CA SER A 266 6.12 21.79 -4.41
C SER A 266 5.84 23.29 -4.19
N ALA A 267 6.40 23.88 -3.14
CA ALA A 267 6.19 25.30 -2.84
C ALA A 267 6.61 26.23 -4.00
N THR A 268 7.61 25.82 -4.77
CA THR A 268 8.12 26.52 -5.96
C THR A 268 7.13 26.50 -7.14
N GLU A 269 6.30 25.46 -7.25
CA GLU A 269 5.27 25.36 -8.28
C GLU A 269 3.98 26.06 -7.86
N LYS A 270 3.66 26.08 -6.56
CA LYS A 270 2.52 26.85 -6.01
C LYS A 270 2.62 28.35 -6.27
N SER A 271 3.83 28.91 -6.38
CA SER A 271 4.02 30.34 -6.71
C SER A 271 3.81 30.67 -8.20
N ASN A 272 3.68 29.66 -9.07
CA ASN A 272 3.48 29.81 -10.51
C ASN A 272 2.06 29.43 -10.97
N LEU A 273 1.18 29.03 -10.04
CA LEU A 273 -0.25 28.78 -10.23
C LEU A 273 -1.07 30.00 -9.80
#